data_AF-A0A9C7SFR0-F1
#
_entry.id   AF-A0A9C7SFR0-F1
#
_cell.length_a   1.000
_cell.length_b   1.000
_cell.length_c   1.000
_cell.angle_alpha   90.00
_cell.angle_beta   90.00
_cell.angle_gamma   90.00
#
_symmetry.space_group_name_H-M   'P 1'
#
loop_
_entity.id
_entity.type
_entity.pdbx_description
1 polymer ?
#
loop_
_entity_poly.entity_id
_entity_poly.type
_entity_poly.pdbx_seq_one_letter_code
_entity_poly.pdbx_strand_id
1 'polypeptide(L)' 'MSSGNFKHDLFSQFARVGKALANGNRLELLEFLAQGERSVDELAKISGLSVANTSQHLQQLRQSGLVRCRK' A
#
# COMPACT_ATOMS: atom_id res chain seq x y z
N MET A 1 -16.11 11.47 -28.61
CA MET A 1 -15.16 11.20 -27.51
C MET A 1 -15.34 9.75 -27.11
N SER A 2 -14.34 8.92 -27.40
CA SER A 2 -14.47 7.47 -27.51
C SER A 2 -14.95 6.82 -26.21
N SER A 3 -16.19 6.35 -26.24
CA SER A 3 -16.88 5.55 -25.22
C SER A 3 -16.39 4.09 -25.18
N GLY A 4 -15.11 3.86 -25.48
CA GLY A 4 -14.37 2.64 -25.18
C GLY A 4 -13.06 3.11 -24.57
N ASN A 5 -12.90 3.14 -23.25
CA ASN A 5 -12.66 1.91 -22.51
C ASN A 5 -12.86 2.09 -21.00
N PHE A 6 -13.84 2.89 -20.55
CA PHE A 6 -14.02 3.23 -19.12
C PHE A 6 -13.98 2.00 -18.18
N LYS A 7 -14.60 0.89 -18.58
CA LYS A 7 -14.55 -0.37 -17.82
C LYS A 7 -13.13 -0.93 -17.70
N HIS A 8 -12.33 -0.87 -18.76
CA HIS A 8 -10.94 -1.32 -18.73
C HIS A 8 -10.05 -0.40 -17.90
N ASP A 9 -10.28 0.91 -17.95
CA ASP A 9 -9.57 1.86 -17.08
C ASP A 9 -9.90 1.59 -15.61
N LEU A 10 -11.17 1.30 -15.31
CA LEU A 10 -11.61 0.89 -13.99
C LEU A 10 -10.96 -0.43 -13.56
N PHE A 11 -10.95 -1.46 -14.42
CA PHE A 11 -10.25 -2.71 -14.14
C PHE A 11 -8.74 -2.52 -13.95
N SER A 12 -8.12 -1.58 -14.65
CA SER A 12 -6.71 -1.23 -14.46
C SER A 12 -6.47 -0.60 -13.09
N GLN A 13 -7.40 0.23 -12.59
CA GLN A 13 -7.33 0.73 -11.21
C GLN A 13 -7.53 -0.40 -10.18
N PHE A 14 -8.47 -1.33 -10.42
CA PHE A 14 -8.63 -2.50 -9.54
C PHE A 14 -7.37 -3.37 -9.53
N ALA A 15 -6.74 -3.60 -10.68
CA ALA A 15 -5.48 -4.34 -10.78
C ALA A 15 -4.35 -3.64 -10.01
N ARG A 16 -4.29 -2.30 -10.05
CA ARG A 16 -3.32 -1.51 -9.25
C ARG A 16 -3.51 -1.74 -7.74
N VAL A 17 -4.74 -1.71 -7.25
CA VAL A 17 -5.05 -1.99 -5.83
C VAL A 17 -4.78 -3.45 -5.48
N GLY A 18 -5.23 -4.39 -6.31
CA GLY A 18 -4.99 -5.82 -6.12
C GLY A 18 -3.49 -6.16 -6.08
N LYS A 19 -2.70 -5.58 -6.98
CA LYS A 19 -1.24 -5.72 -6.98
C LYS A 19 -0.61 -5.15 -5.71
N ALA A 20 -1.17 -4.10 -5.12
CA ALA A 20 -0.71 -3.56 -3.84
C ALA A 20 -1.02 -4.48 -2.65
N LEU A 21 -2.16 -5.18 -2.70
CA LEU A 21 -2.59 -6.10 -1.65
C LEU A 21 -1.96 -7.51 -1.77
N ALA A 22 -1.53 -7.93 -2.96
CA ALA A 22 -0.99 -9.27 -3.21
C ALA A 22 0.46 -9.47 -2.70
N ASN A 23 0.74 -9.14 -1.43
CA ASN A 23 2.02 -9.40 -0.77
C ASN A 23 1.83 -9.40 0.76
N GLY A 24 2.34 -10.44 1.43
CA GLY A 24 2.16 -10.66 2.88
C GLY A 24 2.63 -9.49 3.74
N ASN A 25 3.86 -9.01 3.53
CA ASN A 25 4.41 -7.89 4.31
C ASN A 25 3.55 -6.62 4.21
N ARG A 26 3.00 -6.33 3.04
CA ARG A 26 2.11 -5.17 2.88
C ARG A 26 0.78 -5.35 3.63
N LEU A 27 0.24 -6.56 3.66
CA LEU A 27 -0.98 -6.86 4.43
C LEU A 27 -0.73 -6.76 5.94
N GLU A 28 0.42 -7.23 6.41
CA GLU A 28 0.84 -7.08 7.80
C GLU A 28 1.03 -5.61 8.20
N LEU A 29 1.69 -4.81 7.38
CA LEU A 29 1.82 -3.37 7.60
C LEU A 29 0.46 -2.64 7.63
N LEU A 30 -0.49 -3.06 6.78
CA LEU A 30 -1.85 -2.52 6.79
C LEU A 30 -2.61 -2.90 8.06
N GLU A 31 -2.42 -4.12 8.57
CA GLU A 31 -3.00 -4.57 9.83
C GLU A 31 -2.53 -3.68 10.99
N PHE A 32 -1.21 -3.46 11.10
CA PHE A 32 -0.67 -2.60 12.15
C PHE A 32 -1.13 -1.15 12.07
N LEU A 33 -1.28 -0.62 10.85
CA LEU A 33 -1.77 0.73 10.60
C LEU A 33 -3.28 0.88 10.82
N ALA A 34 -4.04 -0.20 10.64
CA ALA A 34 -5.48 -0.20 10.93
C ALA A 34 -5.76 -0.07 12.44
N GLN A 35 -4.81 -0.46 13.29
CA GLN A 35 -4.91 -0.30 14.75
C GLN A 35 -4.48 1.08 15.24
N GLY A 36 -3.76 1.85 14.42
CA GLY A 36 -3.28 3.18 14.78
C GLY A 36 -2.14 3.67 13.90
N GLU A 37 -1.93 4.97 13.89
CA GLU A 37 -0.81 5.57 13.19
C GLU A 37 0.53 5.21 13.84
N ARG A 38 1.53 4.91 13.02
CA ARG A 38 2.87 4.51 13.43
C ARG A 38 3.92 5.12 12.51
N SER A 39 5.10 5.37 13.05
CA SER A 39 6.28 5.75 12.28
C SER A 39 6.83 4.56 11.47
N VAL A 40 7.68 4.86 10.48
CA VAL A 40 8.33 3.82 9.66
C VAL A 40 9.24 2.93 10.50
N ASP A 41 9.98 3.51 11.46
CA ASP A 41 10.87 2.75 12.35
C ASP A 41 10.09 1.80 13.27
N GLU A 42 8.95 2.23 13.81
CA GLU A 42 8.07 1.37 14.61
C GLU A 42 7.53 0.21 13.78
N LEU A 43 7.04 0.49 12.56
CA LEU A 43 6.55 -0.52 11.64
C LEU A 43 7.62 -1.54 11.26
N ALA A 44 8.82 -1.07 10.92
CA ALA A 44 9.96 -1.92 10.59
C ALA A 44 10.31 -2.86 11.76
N LYS A 45 10.30 -2.31 12.99
CA LYS A 45 10.57 -3.09 14.21
C LYS A 45 9.53 -4.16 14.47
N ILE A 46 8.23 -3.85 14.37
CA ILE A 46 7.17 -4.81 14.68
C ILE A 46 6.95 -5.85 13.58
N SER A 47 7.20 -5.51 12.31
CA SER A 47 7.11 -6.46 11.18
C SER A 47 8.41 -7.23 10.92
N GLY A 48 9.48 -6.97 11.68
CA GLY A 48 10.78 -7.62 11.47
C GLY A 48 11.47 -7.29 10.14
N LEU A 49 11.10 -6.18 9.49
CA LEU A 49 11.66 -5.75 8.21
C LEU A 49 12.73 -4.68 8.41
N SER A 50 13.60 -4.49 7.42
CA SER A 50 14.47 -3.30 7.42
C SER A 50 13.64 -2.04 7.17
N VAL A 51 14.13 -0.89 7.67
CA VAL A 51 13.50 0.42 7.42
C VAL A 51 13.39 0.73 5.92
N ALA A 52 14.40 0.33 5.13
CA ALA A 52 14.39 0.49 3.68
C ALA A 52 13.29 -0.34 3.00
N ASN A 53 13.14 -1.62 3.37
CA ASN A 53 12.10 -2.48 2.80
C ASN A 53 10.70 -2.04 3.24
N THR A 54 10.56 -1.65 4.51
CA THR A 54 9.32 -1.08 5.06
C THR A 54 8.91 0.18 4.30
N SER A 55 9.85 1.11 4.07
CA SER A 55 9.61 2.32 3.28
C SER A 55 9.17 2.00 1.86
N GLN A 56 9.79 0.99 1.21
CA GLN A 56 9.41 0.57 -0.13
C GLN A 56 7.98 0.03 -0.17
N HIS A 57 7.59 -0.83 0.79
CA HIS A 57 6.23 -1.34 0.90
C HIS A 57 5.21 -0.21 1.15
N LEU A 58 5.50 0.71 2.08
CA LEU A 58 4.65 1.86 2.38
C LEU A 58 4.52 2.81 1.18
N GLN A 59 5.58 2.98 0.39
CA GLN A 59 5.52 3.76 -0.84
C GLN A 59 4.57 3.14 -1.86
N GLN A 60 4.61 1.81 -2.04
CA GLN A 60 3.68 1.11 -2.95
C GLN A 60 2.22 1.19 -2.46
N LEU A 61 2.01 1.05 -1.15
CA LEU A 61 0.69 1.23 -0.54
C LEU A 61 0.18 2.67 -0.70
N ARG A 62 1.06 3.66 -0.53
CA ARG A 62 0.70 5.08 -0.73
C ARG A 62 0.38 5.37 -2.19
N GLN A 63 1.17 4.85 -3.11
CA GLN A 63 0.92 5.00 -4.55
C GLN A 63 -0.38 4.34 -4.97
N SER A 64 -0.85 3.29 -4.30
CA SER A 64 -2.16 2.67 -4.57
C SER A 64 -3.32 3.32 -3.79
N GLY A 65 -3.05 4.34 -2.97
CA GLY A 65 -4.05 5.05 -2.18
C GLY A 65 -4.49 4.33 -0.91
N LEU A 66 -3.82 3.25 -0.53
CA LEU A 66 -4.17 2.42 0.64
C LEU A 66 -3.69 3.02 1.96
N VAL A 67 -2.65 3.85 1.95
CA VAL A 67 -2.15 4.55 3.15
C VAL A 67 -1.89 6.02 2.86
N ARG A 68 -1.91 6.84 3.91
CA ARG A 68 -1.51 8.25 3.89
C ARG A 68 -0.28 8.43 4.76
N CYS A 69 0.49 9.47 4.49
CA CYS A 69 1.70 9.81 5.23
C CYS A 69 1.66 11.30 5.59
N ARG A 70 2.10 11.62 6.80
CA ARG A 70 2.34 12.99 7.28
C ARG A 70 3.76 13.12 7.83
N LYS A 71 4.24 14.36 7.93
CA LYS A 71 5.51 14.70 8.58
C LYS A 71 5.28 14.90 10.08
#